data_AF-A0A2I0AQU7-F1
#
_entry.id   AF-A0A2I0AQU7-F1
#
_cell.length_a   1.000
_cell.length_b   1.000
_cell.length_c   1.000
_cell.angle_alpha   90.00
_cell.angle_beta   90.00
_cell.angle_gamma   90.00
#
_symmetry.space_group_name_H-M   'P 1'
#
loop_
_entity.id
_entity.type
_entity.pdbx_description
1 polymer ?
#
loop_
_entity_poly.entity_id
_entity_poly.type
_entity_poly.pdbx_seq_one_letter_code
_entity_poly.pdbx_strand_id
1 'polypeptide(L)'
;MRTSSSSPMAVQAAIFILFFLISLLLQSPAAFGIRYAIPPAASPPIPNPSDAAATARWLVAKNSWGVISTISVDLKGAPFGEVVSYSDGEPGHGFGIPYFYLSQLEPTLKDASTDDRAALTLSEVPLGTCRKDPQDPTCAKITLNGKLKWISREDPELKLAQVALFTKHPEMQGNY
;
A
#
# COMPACT_ATOMS: atom_id res chain seq x y z
N MET A 1 73.49 -16.61 5.22
CA MET A 1 72.09 -16.55 4.73
C MET A 1 71.25 -17.48 5.60
N ARG A 2 70.56 -16.96 6.63
CA ARG A 2 69.56 -17.73 7.40
C ARG A 2 68.19 -17.35 6.87
N THR A 3 67.56 -18.25 6.12
CA THR A 3 66.16 -18.11 5.71
C THR A 3 65.29 -18.47 6.90
N SER A 4 64.45 -17.52 7.33
CA SER A 4 63.50 -17.69 8.42
C SER A 4 62.38 -18.65 7.97
N SER A 5 62.44 -19.89 8.44
CA SER A 5 61.38 -20.89 8.29
C SER A 5 60.22 -20.55 9.20
N SER A 6 59.11 -20.04 8.64
CA SER A 6 57.85 -19.89 9.37
C SER A 6 57.27 -21.27 9.67
N SER A 7 56.99 -21.54 10.94
CA SER A 7 56.48 -22.84 11.40
C SER A 7 55.06 -23.09 10.85
N PRO A 8 54.74 -24.32 10.39
CA PRO A 8 53.45 -24.65 9.76
C PRO A 8 52.25 -24.37 10.69
N MET A 9 52.46 -24.40 12.01
CA MET A 9 51.42 -24.04 12.99
C MET A 9 51.03 -22.56 12.96
N ALA A 10 51.97 -21.65 12.68
CA ALA A 10 51.69 -20.22 12.60
C ALA A 10 50.82 -19.89 11.37
N VAL A 11 51.06 -20.59 10.26
CA VAL A 11 50.27 -20.47 9.02
C VAL A 11 48.85 -20.99 9.26
N GLN A 12 48.70 -22.13 9.92
CA GLN A 12 47.40 -22.70 10.25
C GLN A 12 46.59 -21.77 11.16
N ALA A 13 47.21 -21.21 12.19
CA ALA A 13 46.56 -20.27 13.11
C ALA A 13 46.11 -18.99 12.40
N ALA A 14 46.92 -18.45 11.48
CA ALA A 14 46.55 -17.29 10.68
C ALA A 14 45.34 -17.55 9.78
N ILE A 15 45.24 -18.74 9.18
CA ILE A 15 44.09 -19.13 8.35
C ILE A 15 42.81 -19.23 9.20
N PHE A 16 42.87 -19.83 10.38
CA PHE A 16 41.70 -19.92 11.27
C PHE A 16 41.23 -18.55 11.76
N ILE A 17 42.16 -17.65 12.11
CA ILE A 17 41.84 -16.28 12.52
C ILE A 17 41.18 -15.52 11.36
N LEU A 18 41.71 -15.67 10.13
CA LEU A 18 41.14 -15.03 8.95
C LEU A 18 39.72 -15.55 8.65
N PHE A 19 39.49 -16.85 8.73
CA PHE A 19 38.16 -17.45 8.56
C PHE A 19 37.18 -17.00 9.64
N PHE A 20 37.62 -16.90 10.89
CA PHE A 20 36.79 -16.42 12.00
C PHE A 20 36.41 -14.95 11.81
N LEU A 21 37.36 -14.09 11.42
CA LEU A 21 37.09 -12.67 11.14
C LEU A 21 36.15 -12.47 9.95
N ILE A 22 36.29 -13.26 8.87
CA ILE A 22 35.38 -13.23 7.73
C ILE A 22 33.97 -13.67 8.15
N SER A 23 33.86 -14.72 8.95
CA SER A 23 32.56 -15.20 9.44
C SER A 23 31.87 -14.17 10.35
N LEU A 24 32.64 -13.45 11.18
CA LEU A 24 32.13 -12.36 12.02
C LEU A 24 31.65 -11.16 11.19
N LEU A 25 32.33 -10.85 10.08
CA LEU A 25 31.92 -9.80 9.13
C LEU A 25 30.63 -10.16 8.37
N LEU A 26 30.45 -11.44 7.98
CA LEU A 26 29.22 -11.90 7.32
C LEU A 26 28.00 -11.96 8.26
N GLN A 27 28.21 -12.15 9.56
CA GLN A 27 27.13 -12.18 10.56
C GLN A 27 26.76 -10.80 11.11
N SER A 28 27.47 -9.74 10.68
CA SER A 28 27.12 -8.38 11.08
C SER A 28 25.77 -7.99 10.47
N PRO A 29 24.77 -7.59 11.29
CA PRO A 29 23.50 -7.10 10.78
C PRO A 29 23.65 -5.84 9.91
N ALA A 30 24.83 -5.19 9.93
CA ALA A 30 25.14 -4.08 9.03
C ALA A 30 25.31 -4.53 7.55
N ALA A 31 25.75 -5.77 7.29
CA ALA A 31 25.93 -6.28 5.92
C ALA A 31 24.61 -6.72 5.27
N PHE A 32 23.64 -7.16 6.08
CA PHE A 32 22.27 -7.50 5.63
C PHE A 32 21.33 -6.29 5.61
N GLY A 33 21.82 -5.13 6.09
CA GLY A 33 21.05 -3.90 6.25
C GLY A 33 20.90 -3.04 4.99
N ILE A 34 21.52 -3.41 3.87
CA ILE A 34 21.18 -2.78 2.58
C ILE A 34 19.90 -3.46 2.07
N ARG A 35 18.79 -3.17 2.74
CA ARG A 35 17.55 -3.02 1.98
C ARG A 35 17.87 -1.94 0.96
N TYR A 36 17.88 -2.28 -0.32
CA TYR A 36 17.71 -1.29 -1.36
C TYR A 36 16.42 -0.56 -0.99
N ALA A 37 16.55 0.56 -0.29
CA ALA A 37 15.46 1.49 -0.11
C ALA A 37 15.18 1.97 -1.52
N ILE A 38 14.21 1.32 -2.19
CA ILE A 38 13.64 1.84 -3.42
C ILE A 38 13.26 3.27 -3.04
N PRO A 39 13.90 4.29 -3.65
CA PRO A 39 13.56 5.67 -3.34
C PRO A 39 12.03 5.77 -3.51
N PRO A 40 11.31 6.37 -2.54
CA PRO A 40 9.86 6.47 -2.64
C PRO A 40 9.55 7.06 -4.01
N ALA A 41 8.80 6.31 -4.81
CA ALA A 41 8.46 6.71 -6.17
C ALA A 41 7.99 8.16 -6.12
N ALA A 42 8.61 9.02 -6.95
CA ALA A 42 8.31 10.44 -6.93
C ALA A 42 6.79 10.60 -7.09
N SER A 43 6.21 11.25 -6.09
CA SER A 43 4.79 11.54 -6.05
C SER A 43 4.35 12.20 -7.36
N PRO A 44 3.37 11.65 -8.11
CA PRO A 44 2.97 12.26 -9.37
C PRO A 44 2.52 13.70 -9.12
N PRO A 45 2.92 14.65 -10.00
CA PRO A 45 2.54 16.05 -9.85
C PRO A 45 1.03 16.20 -9.91
N ILE A 46 0.51 17.27 -9.30
CA ILE A 46 -0.90 17.62 -9.40
C ILE A 46 -1.23 17.86 -10.88
N PRO A 47 -2.19 17.13 -11.48
CA PRO A 47 -2.57 17.32 -12.87
C PRO A 47 -3.17 18.70 -13.13
N ASN A 48 -3.28 19.06 -14.42
CA ASN A 48 -4.07 20.23 -14.80
C ASN A 48 -5.55 19.98 -14.43
N PRO A 49 -6.21 20.86 -13.66
CA PRO A 49 -7.62 20.68 -13.29
C PRO A 49 -8.59 20.53 -14.48
N SER A 50 -8.23 21.02 -15.67
CA SER A 50 -9.04 20.82 -16.88
C SER A 50 -8.99 19.38 -17.41
N ASP A 51 -7.99 18.59 -17.02
CA ASP A 51 -7.91 17.16 -17.32
C ASP A 51 -8.61 16.38 -16.20
N ALA A 52 -9.92 16.21 -16.35
CA ALA A 52 -10.76 15.54 -15.37
C ALA A 52 -10.33 14.08 -15.12
N ALA A 53 -9.90 13.37 -16.17
CA ALA A 53 -9.49 11.96 -16.06
C ALA A 53 -8.16 11.84 -15.29
N ALA A 54 -7.16 12.66 -15.63
CA ALA A 54 -5.89 12.67 -14.90
C ALA A 54 -6.09 13.10 -13.45
N THR A 55 -6.91 14.13 -13.20
CA THR A 55 -7.23 14.60 -11.84
C THR A 55 -7.91 13.51 -11.02
N ALA A 56 -8.88 12.78 -11.60
CA ALA A 56 -9.54 11.67 -10.92
C ALA A 56 -8.55 10.54 -10.58
N ARG A 57 -7.71 10.12 -11.53
CA ARG A 57 -6.70 9.06 -11.31
C ARG A 57 -5.68 9.47 -10.25
N TRP A 58 -5.21 10.71 -10.29
CA TRP A 58 -4.33 11.27 -9.28
C TRP A 58 -4.98 11.26 -7.89
N LEU A 59 -6.23 11.71 -7.79
CA LEU A 59 -6.93 11.79 -6.52
C LEU A 59 -7.16 10.41 -5.89
N VAL A 60 -7.49 9.40 -6.71
CA VAL A 60 -7.58 7.98 -6.28
C VAL A 60 -6.23 7.46 -5.81
N ALA A 61 -5.16 7.70 -6.57
CA ALA A 61 -3.83 7.17 -6.25
C ALA A 61 -3.24 7.79 -4.99
N LYS A 62 -3.52 9.06 -4.73
CA LYS A 62 -2.98 9.83 -3.61
C LYS A 62 -3.68 9.59 -2.29
N ASN A 63 -4.98 9.34 -2.31
CA ASN A 63 -5.70 9.01 -1.09
C ASN A 63 -5.42 7.57 -0.63
N SER A 64 -5.60 7.35 0.67
CA SER A 64 -5.48 6.04 1.31
C SER A 64 -6.79 5.60 2.00
N TRP A 65 -7.75 6.49 2.12
CA TRP A 65 -9.05 6.23 2.73
C TRP A 65 -10.13 7.09 2.05
N GLY A 66 -11.38 6.72 2.26
CA GLY A 66 -12.54 7.45 1.75
C GLY A 66 -13.83 7.04 2.45
N VAL A 67 -14.96 7.47 1.89
CA VAL A 67 -16.29 7.00 2.33
C VAL A 67 -16.87 6.11 1.24
N ILE A 68 -17.11 4.85 1.56
CA ILE A 68 -17.89 3.96 0.70
C ILE A 68 -19.36 4.06 1.12
N SER A 69 -20.26 4.15 0.13
CA SER A 69 -21.70 4.22 0.35
C SER A 69 -22.39 3.00 -0.24
N THR A 70 -23.28 2.38 0.54
CA THR A 70 -24.07 1.18 0.19
C THR A 70 -25.56 1.39 0.47
N ILE A 71 -26.38 0.43 0.07
CA ILE A 71 -27.82 0.40 0.35
C ILE A 71 -28.05 -0.54 1.53
N SER A 72 -28.45 0.02 2.67
CA SER A 72 -28.49 -0.73 3.92
C SER A 72 -29.62 -1.73 4.00
N VAL A 73 -29.29 -3.00 4.25
CA VAL A 73 -30.28 -4.04 4.53
C VAL A 73 -30.93 -3.80 5.90
N ASP A 74 -30.13 -3.42 6.91
CA ASP A 74 -30.60 -3.22 8.29
C ASP A 74 -31.44 -1.95 8.45
N LEU A 75 -31.17 -0.93 7.64
CA LEU A 75 -31.93 0.33 7.61
C LEU A 75 -32.99 0.34 6.50
N LYS A 76 -33.46 -0.83 6.05
CA LYS A 76 -34.59 -0.99 5.13
C LYS A 76 -34.43 -0.19 3.82
N GLY A 77 -33.23 -0.22 3.24
CA GLY A 77 -32.90 0.42 1.97
C GLY A 77 -32.39 1.86 2.08
N ALA A 78 -32.14 2.38 3.29
CA ALA A 78 -31.53 3.70 3.45
C ALA A 78 -30.06 3.70 2.96
N PRO A 79 -29.56 4.80 2.39
CA PRO A 79 -28.14 4.96 2.11
C PRO A 79 -27.32 4.90 3.39
N PHE A 80 -26.24 4.14 3.36
CA PHE A 80 -25.29 4.02 4.48
C PHE A 80 -23.89 4.37 4.01
N GLY A 81 -23.12 5.07 4.83
CA GLY A 81 -21.76 5.51 4.52
C GLY A 81 -20.78 5.05 5.58
N GLU A 82 -19.70 4.39 5.17
CA GLU A 82 -18.65 3.87 6.04
C GLU A 82 -17.29 4.45 5.64
N VAL A 83 -16.48 4.82 6.64
CA VAL A 83 -15.09 5.23 6.40
C VAL A 83 -14.25 3.98 6.20
N VAL A 84 -13.61 3.88 5.04
CA VAL A 84 -12.83 2.70 4.66
C VAL A 84 -11.43 3.08 4.19
N SER A 85 -10.45 2.26 4.57
CA SER A 85 -9.12 2.28 3.95
C SER A 85 -9.16 1.54 2.62
N TYR A 86 -8.43 2.05 1.64
CA TYR A 86 -8.31 1.42 0.33
C TYR A 86 -6.92 1.66 -0.30
N SER A 87 -6.63 0.93 -1.36
CA SER A 87 -5.49 1.21 -2.23
C SER A 87 -5.82 0.84 -3.67
N ASP A 88 -5.33 1.61 -4.65
CA ASP A 88 -5.47 1.30 -6.07
C ASP A 88 -4.20 0.72 -6.72
N GLY A 89 -3.16 0.50 -5.91
CA GLY A 89 -1.85 0.01 -6.32
C GLY A 89 -0.76 0.40 -5.33
N GLU A 90 0.48 0.07 -5.64
CA GLU A 90 1.63 0.51 -4.84
C GLU A 90 1.84 2.03 -4.97
N PRO A 91 2.49 2.70 -4.00
CA PRO A 91 2.85 4.10 -4.12
C PRO A 91 3.59 4.40 -5.44
N GLY A 92 3.01 5.28 -6.26
CA GLY A 92 3.54 5.65 -7.58
C GLY A 92 3.11 4.74 -8.74
N HIS A 93 2.44 3.61 -8.47
CA HIS A 93 2.01 2.61 -9.45
C HIS A 93 0.53 2.24 -9.26
N GLY A 94 -0.35 3.25 -9.28
CA GLY A 94 -1.81 3.07 -9.16
C GLY A 94 -2.45 2.66 -10.49
N PHE A 95 -3.34 1.66 -10.43
CA PHE A 95 -4.09 1.16 -11.59
C PHE A 95 -5.49 1.77 -11.69
N GLY A 96 -5.92 2.53 -10.67
CA GLY A 96 -7.24 3.18 -10.59
C GLY A 96 -8.39 2.24 -10.22
N ILE A 97 -8.09 1.03 -9.73
CA ILE A 97 -9.09 0.07 -9.19
C ILE A 97 -8.96 0.07 -7.67
N PRO A 98 -9.90 0.64 -6.90
CA PRO A 98 -9.83 0.63 -5.45
C PRO A 98 -10.05 -0.78 -4.88
N TYR A 99 -9.03 -1.31 -4.20
CA TYR A 99 -9.13 -2.52 -3.37
C TYR A 99 -9.40 -2.13 -1.92
N PHE A 100 -10.25 -2.90 -1.24
CA PHE A 100 -10.61 -2.73 0.16
C PHE A 100 -10.29 -3.99 0.94
N TYR A 101 -9.99 -3.84 2.22
CA TYR A 101 -9.80 -4.97 3.14
C TYR A 101 -10.86 -4.90 4.23
N LEU A 102 -11.99 -5.58 4.01
CA LEU A 102 -13.18 -5.50 4.85
C LEU A 102 -13.45 -6.83 5.55
N SER A 103 -13.89 -6.76 6.80
CA SER A 103 -14.36 -7.93 7.56
C SER A 103 -15.79 -8.30 7.16
N GLN A 104 -16.12 -9.58 7.18
CA GLN A 104 -17.50 -10.06 6.95
C GLN A 104 -18.51 -9.54 7.99
N LEU A 105 -18.02 -9.00 9.10
CA LEU A 105 -18.85 -8.39 10.14
C LEU A 105 -19.23 -6.93 9.83
N GLU A 106 -18.59 -6.29 8.84
CA GLU A 106 -18.90 -4.91 8.47
C GLU A 106 -20.26 -4.80 7.77
N PRO A 107 -21.09 -3.78 8.10
CA PRO A 107 -22.37 -3.55 7.44
C PRO A 107 -22.24 -3.40 5.91
N THR A 108 -21.16 -2.76 5.44
CA THR A 108 -20.88 -2.58 4.01
C THR A 108 -20.82 -3.90 3.24
N LEU A 109 -20.18 -4.95 3.79
CA LEU A 109 -20.14 -6.26 3.11
C LEU A 109 -21.48 -6.98 3.15
N LYS A 110 -22.21 -6.85 4.26
CA LYS A 110 -23.59 -7.38 4.37
C LYS A 110 -24.50 -6.73 3.33
N ASP A 111 -24.44 -5.41 3.19
CA ASP A 111 -25.21 -4.65 2.20
C ASP A 111 -24.84 -5.08 0.78
N ALA A 112 -23.54 -5.12 0.47
CA ALA A 112 -23.03 -5.49 -0.84
C ALA A 112 -23.37 -6.93 -1.26
N SER A 113 -23.60 -7.83 -0.29
CA SER A 113 -24.06 -9.20 -0.57
C SER A 113 -25.50 -9.28 -1.08
N THR A 114 -26.32 -8.26 -0.78
CA THR A 114 -27.73 -8.15 -1.22
C THR A 114 -27.87 -7.23 -2.42
N ASP A 115 -27.21 -6.08 -2.40
CA ASP A 115 -27.15 -5.13 -3.52
C ASP A 115 -25.71 -4.66 -3.69
N ASP A 116 -25.06 -5.11 -4.77
CA ASP A 116 -23.65 -4.86 -5.00
C ASP A 116 -23.33 -3.42 -5.41
N ARG A 117 -24.33 -2.55 -5.61
CA ARG A 117 -24.11 -1.15 -5.98
C ARG A 117 -23.49 -0.38 -4.82
N ALA A 118 -22.38 0.30 -5.11
CA ALA A 118 -21.67 1.11 -4.14
C ALA A 118 -21.09 2.38 -4.78
N ALA A 119 -20.78 3.37 -3.94
CA ALA A 119 -20.10 4.58 -4.35
C ALA A 119 -18.92 4.91 -3.41
N LEU A 120 -17.71 5.11 -3.95
CA LEU A 120 -16.55 5.58 -3.18
C LEU A 120 -16.39 7.10 -3.38
N THR A 121 -16.47 7.87 -2.31
CA THR A 121 -16.27 9.33 -2.34
C THR A 121 -14.93 9.71 -1.72
N LEU A 122 -14.18 10.56 -2.42
CA LEU A 122 -12.83 11.00 -2.06
C LEU A 122 -12.74 12.53 -2.14
N SER A 123 -11.91 13.10 -1.27
CA SER A 123 -11.61 14.53 -1.20
C SER A 123 -10.11 14.76 -1.32
N GLU A 124 -9.72 15.88 -1.91
CA GLU A 124 -8.33 16.35 -1.92
C GLU A 124 -7.88 16.90 -0.56
N VAL A 125 -8.81 17.37 0.27
CA VAL A 125 -8.48 18.08 1.51
C VAL A 125 -7.58 17.27 2.46
N PRO A 126 -7.82 15.96 2.68
CA PRO A 126 -6.92 15.14 3.50
C PRO A 126 -5.48 15.04 2.99
N LEU A 127 -5.23 15.34 1.71
CA LEU A 127 -3.89 15.35 1.12
C LEU A 127 -3.09 16.61 1.46
N GLY A 128 -3.74 17.66 1.97
CA GLY A 128 -3.12 18.95 2.30
C GLY A 128 -2.76 19.82 1.08
N THR A 129 -3.09 19.39 -0.13
CA THR A 129 -2.87 20.14 -1.38
C THR A 129 -3.97 21.16 -1.65
N CYS A 130 -5.18 20.94 -1.13
CA CYS A 130 -6.23 21.95 -1.03
C CYS A 130 -6.21 22.60 0.37
N ARG A 131 -6.08 23.94 0.42
CA ARG A 131 -6.09 24.73 1.68
C ARG A 131 -7.33 25.59 1.88
N LYS A 132 -8.35 25.39 1.04
CA LYS A 132 -9.63 26.10 1.11
C LYS A 132 -10.70 25.20 1.73
N ASP A 133 -11.91 25.72 1.80
CA ASP A 133 -13.07 24.92 2.18
C ASP A 133 -13.23 23.69 1.24
N PRO A 134 -13.55 22.49 1.77
CA PRO A 134 -13.76 21.28 0.94
C PRO A 134 -14.83 21.42 -0.17
N GLN A 135 -15.76 22.36 -0.05
CA GLN A 135 -16.77 22.64 -1.07
C GLN A 135 -16.26 23.58 -2.17
N ASP A 136 -15.15 24.30 -1.97
CA ASP A 136 -14.57 25.15 -3.00
C ASP A 136 -14.33 24.33 -4.29
N PRO A 137 -14.79 24.80 -5.46
CA PRO A 137 -14.72 24.03 -6.70
C PRO A 137 -13.29 23.84 -7.21
N THR A 138 -12.32 24.60 -6.71
CA THR A 138 -10.89 24.42 -7.02
C THR A 138 -10.26 23.26 -6.26
N CYS A 139 -10.94 22.73 -5.22
CA CYS A 139 -10.52 21.56 -4.48
C CYS A 139 -11.17 20.30 -5.06
N ALA A 140 -10.33 19.37 -5.53
CA ALA A 140 -10.80 18.18 -6.21
C ALA A 140 -11.58 17.26 -5.25
N LYS A 141 -12.66 16.71 -5.77
CA LYS A 141 -13.49 15.71 -5.12
C LYS A 141 -14.12 14.83 -6.19
N ILE A 142 -14.24 13.54 -5.91
CA ILE A 142 -14.82 12.57 -6.85
C ILE A 142 -15.68 11.58 -6.11
N THR A 143 -16.69 11.06 -6.81
CA THR A 143 -17.48 9.91 -6.40
C THR A 143 -17.42 8.87 -7.51
N LEU A 144 -16.80 7.73 -7.22
CA LEU A 144 -16.74 6.58 -8.11
C LEU A 144 -17.95 5.70 -7.85
N ASN A 145 -18.90 5.66 -8.78
CA ASN A 145 -20.06 4.78 -8.71
C ASN A 145 -19.74 3.46 -9.41
N GLY A 146 -20.11 2.33 -8.80
CA GLY A 146 -19.82 1.03 -9.36
C GLY A 146 -20.44 -0.10 -8.56
N LYS A 147 -19.78 -1.27 -8.61
CA LYS A 147 -20.19 -2.46 -7.89
C LYS A 147 -19.06 -2.95 -7.00
N LEU A 148 -19.34 -3.27 -5.74
CA LEU A 148 -18.39 -3.91 -4.86
C LEU A 148 -18.36 -5.41 -5.17
N LYS A 149 -17.17 -5.94 -5.49
CA LYS A 149 -16.99 -7.35 -5.85
C LYS A 149 -16.05 -8.03 -4.87
N TRP A 150 -16.45 -9.22 -4.44
CA TRP A 150 -15.61 -10.08 -3.62
C TRP A 150 -14.55 -10.75 -4.48
N ILE A 151 -13.29 -10.66 -4.07
CA ILE A 151 -12.17 -11.36 -4.72
C ILE A 151 -12.01 -12.72 -4.03
N SER A 152 -12.14 -13.80 -4.78
CA SER A 152 -12.02 -15.16 -4.23
C SER A 152 -10.57 -15.50 -3.89
N ARG A 153 -10.35 -16.54 -3.07
CA ARG A 153 -9.00 -16.96 -2.66
C ARG A 153 -8.20 -17.57 -3.81
N GLU A 154 -8.89 -18.07 -4.82
CA GLU A 154 -8.37 -18.71 -6.01
C GLU A 154 -8.08 -17.71 -7.13
N ASP A 155 -8.59 -16.47 -6.99
CA ASP A 155 -8.40 -15.42 -7.99
C ASP A 155 -6.97 -14.87 -7.96
N PRO A 156 -6.24 -14.85 -9.09
CA PRO A 156 -4.90 -14.26 -9.14
C PRO A 156 -4.88 -12.76 -8.78
N GLU A 157 -6.00 -12.03 -8.93
CA GLU A 157 -6.14 -10.62 -8.54
C GLU A 157 -5.94 -10.43 -7.03
N LEU A 158 -6.22 -11.44 -6.20
CA LEU A 158 -6.05 -11.36 -4.74
C LEU A 158 -4.62 -10.98 -4.35
N LYS A 159 -3.61 -11.52 -5.04
CA LYS A 159 -2.21 -11.21 -4.74
C LYS A 159 -1.89 -9.74 -5.03
N LEU A 160 -2.45 -9.20 -6.11
CA LEU A 160 -2.28 -7.79 -6.49
C LEU A 160 -2.97 -6.88 -5.46
N ALA A 161 -4.20 -7.22 -5.07
CA ALA A 161 -4.95 -6.48 -4.05
C ALA A 161 -4.21 -6.47 -2.70
N GLN A 162 -3.69 -7.62 -2.26
CA GLN A 162 -2.90 -7.73 -1.02
C GLN A 162 -1.65 -6.85 -1.05
N VAL A 163 -0.88 -6.87 -2.15
CA VAL A 163 0.30 -6.02 -2.30
C VAL A 163 -0.09 -4.53 -2.29
N ALA A 164 -1.10 -4.15 -3.06
CA ALA A 164 -1.58 -2.77 -3.11
C ALA A 164 -2.01 -2.27 -1.73
N LEU A 165 -2.77 -3.08 -0.98
CA LEU A 165 -3.28 -2.76 0.34
C LEU A 165 -2.15 -2.71 1.38
N PHE A 166 -1.31 -3.73 1.50
CA PHE A 166 -0.32 -3.81 2.58
C PHE A 166 0.85 -2.87 2.38
N THR A 167 1.18 -2.53 1.14
CA THR A 167 2.19 -1.49 0.90
C THR A 167 1.66 -0.10 1.30
N LYS A 168 0.37 0.19 1.09
CA LYS A 168 -0.24 1.48 1.48
C LYS A 168 -0.69 1.52 2.95
N HIS A 169 -1.05 0.36 3.52
CA HIS A 169 -1.55 0.15 4.88
C HIS A 169 -0.83 -1.02 5.57
N PRO A 170 0.43 -0.84 6.04
CA PRO A 170 1.25 -1.93 6.56
C PRO A 170 0.65 -2.69 7.75
N GLU A 171 -0.17 -2.03 8.56
CA GLU A 171 -0.84 -2.64 9.73
C GLU A 171 -1.83 -3.76 9.34
N MET A 172 -2.34 -3.76 8.10
CA MET A 172 -3.25 -4.81 7.61
C MET A 172 -2.57 -6.17 7.41
N GLN A 173 -1.24 -6.21 7.27
CA GLN A 173 -0.50 -7.45 7.05
C GLN A 173 -0.46 -8.37 8.29
N GLY A 174 -0.68 -7.81 9.49
CA GLY A 174 -0.57 -8.53 10.77
C GLY A 174 -1.73 -9.48 11.11
N ASN A 175 -2.75 -9.59 10.26
CA ASN A 175 -3.99 -10.33 10.54
C ASN A 175 -4.13 -11.64 9.72
N TYR A 176 -3.02 -12.29 9.37
CA TYR A 176 -3.00 -13.57 8.62
C TYR A 176 -2.65 -14.78 9.47
#